data_AF-A0A3M7CZB5-F1
#
_entry.id   AF-A0A3M7CZB5-F1
#
_cell.length_a   1.000
_cell.length_b   1.000
_cell.length_c   1.000
_cell.angle_alpha   90.00
_cell.angle_beta   90.00
_cell.angle_gamma   90.00
#
_symmetry.space_group_name_H-M   'P 1'
#
loop_
_entity.id
_entity.type
_entity.pdbx_description
1 polymer ?
#
loop_
_entity_poly.entity_id
_entity_poly.type
_entity_poly.pdbx_seq_one_letter_code
_entity_poly.pdbx_strand_id
1 'polypeptide(L)'
;MLAATSAPRLDPKRRNVLDSRKRQFAKPAFAEQTYPHRLNFYNVPPTGDISLEEFEEWGIARLKVLGELEACHFRNRSPAETEEYMKPVIDKHLRLSSNMSRSSDMEMERKRDHYSHWTLRLAFSGTKDLRERFARLETQLFKLRLQQDDTRERKEFIESLPMAWEVVGEDEKRMYMDELKAATRCGRDDEEAWFKVDWEKVPELVERRQVLLKRGSAFVHVREQMSIVTNEFARNLETGLELAARFLPRMDEDNRLAPILHHLSQSFVAPDAGYSEASSIGDISTPTAASIDGLSQHFPLCMQNLHKTLRANNHLKHFGRLQYTLFLKGIGLSLQECIIFWRK
;
A
#
# COMPACT_ATOMS: atom_id res chain seq x y z
N MET A 1 7.54 -18.13 -38.20
CA MET A 1 8.71 -17.47 -37.58
C MET A 1 8.50 -15.97 -37.70
N LEU A 2 7.98 -15.33 -36.66
CA LEU A 2 7.56 -13.92 -36.70
C LEU A 2 8.68 -13.03 -36.18
N ALA A 3 9.05 -12.06 -37.02
CA ALA A 3 10.16 -11.14 -36.82
C ALA A 3 9.88 -10.15 -35.69
N ALA A 4 10.87 -9.99 -34.80
CA ALA A 4 10.86 -8.98 -33.76
C ALA A 4 10.96 -7.57 -34.38
N THR A 5 9.95 -6.74 -34.18
CA THR A 5 9.99 -5.31 -34.53
C THR A 5 10.91 -4.58 -33.55
N SER A 6 12.06 -4.14 -34.03
CA SER A 6 13.01 -3.30 -33.32
C SER A 6 12.40 -1.93 -32.97
N ALA A 7 12.48 -1.53 -31.70
CA ALA A 7 12.09 -0.20 -31.25
C ALA A 7 12.87 0.91 -32.01
N PRO A 8 12.25 2.06 -32.31
CA PRO A 8 12.93 3.14 -33.03
C PRO A 8 14.03 3.74 -32.14
N ARG A 9 15.28 3.71 -32.63
CA ARG A 9 16.40 4.42 -32.03
C ARG A 9 16.11 5.93 -32.10
N LEU A 10 16.03 6.57 -30.94
CA LEU A 10 15.90 8.03 -30.84
C LEU A 10 17.21 8.67 -31.32
N ASP A 11 17.09 9.51 -32.34
CA ASP A 11 18.18 10.16 -33.05
C ASP A 11 18.94 11.15 -32.12
N PRO A 12 20.25 10.94 -31.84
CA PRO A 12 20.99 11.73 -30.85
C PRO A 12 21.20 13.21 -31.24
N LYS A 13 20.81 13.61 -32.46
CA LYS A 13 20.86 14.99 -32.94
C LYS A 13 19.60 15.82 -32.64
N ARG A 14 18.59 15.26 -31.96
CA ARG A 14 17.42 16.00 -31.46
C ARG A 14 17.62 16.66 -30.08
N ARG A 15 18.88 16.84 -29.66
CA ARG A 15 19.21 17.52 -28.42
C ARG A 15 19.22 19.04 -28.66
N ASN A 16 18.25 19.71 -28.04
CA ASN A 16 18.23 21.14 -27.70
C ASN A 16 18.50 22.16 -28.84
N VAL A 17 17.44 22.52 -29.56
CA VAL A 17 17.27 23.93 -29.99
C VAL A 17 15.84 24.34 -29.63
N LEU A 18 15.62 24.64 -28.35
CA LEU A 18 14.45 25.42 -27.92
C LEU A 18 14.84 26.89 -28.02
N ASP A 19 14.44 27.51 -29.13
CA ASP A 19 14.42 28.96 -29.30
C ASP A 19 13.77 29.62 -28.05
N SER A 20 14.52 30.48 -27.36
CA SER A 20 14.12 31.03 -26.06
C SER A 20 12.81 31.82 -26.11
N ARG A 21 12.49 32.40 -27.28
CA ARG A 21 11.23 33.11 -27.53
C ARG A 21 10.00 32.18 -27.67
N LYS A 22 10.20 30.89 -27.98
CA LYS A 22 9.11 29.90 -28.10
C LYS A 22 8.81 29.17 -26.79
N ARG A 23 9.71 29.26 -25.79
CA ARG A 23 9.48 28.72 -24.43
C ARG A 23 8.33 29.43 -23.70
N GLN A 24 8.16 30.73 -23.95
CA GLN A 24 7.17 31.56 -23.25
C GLN A 24 5.71 31.26 -23.64
N PHE A 25 5.50 30.63 -24.81
CA PHE A 25 4.18 30.20 -25.30
C PHE A 25 4.04 28.68 -25.42
N ALA A 26 5.04 27.92 -24.98
CA ALA A 26 4.91 26.48 -24.88
C ALA A 26 3.91 26.18 -23.77
N LYS A 27 2.84 25.43 -24.10
CA LYS A 27 1.99 24.84 -23.05
C LYS A 27 2.94 24.10 -22.09
N PRO A 28 2.82 24.30 -20.76
CA PRO A 28 3.68 23.60 -19.82
C PRO A 28 3.61 22.11 -20.15
N ALA A 29 4.76 21.47 -20.38
CA ALA A 29 4.81 20.05 -20.71
C ALA A 29 4.19 19.18 -19.60
N PHE A 30 4.05 19.77 -18.42
CA PHE A 30 3.53 19.18 -17.21
C PHE A 30 2.54 20.15 -16.58
N ALA A 31 1.26 19.81 -16.59
CA ALA A 31 0.23 20.58 -15.91
C ALA A 31 0.08 20.05 -14.47
N GLU A 32 -0.08 20.96 -13.50
CA GLU A 32 -0.48 20.57 -12.16
C GLU A 32 -1.82 19.84 -12.21
N GLN A 33 -1.86 18.64 -11.65
CA GLN A 33 -3.07 17.83 -11.64
C GLN A 33 -4.08 18.41 -10.67
N THR A 34 -5.29 18.67 -11.17
CA THR A 34 -6.44 18.99 -10.33
C THR A 34 -6.97 17.70 -9.72
N TYR A 35 -7.26 17.69 -8.41
CA TYR A 35 -7.81 16.53 -7.72
C TYR A 35 -9.30 16.75 -7.44
N PRO A 36 -10.23 16.38 -8.34
CA PRO A 36 -11.67 16.61 -8.14
C PRO A 36 -12.31 15.66 -7.12
N HIS A 37 -11.76 14.46 -6.96
CA HIS A 37 -12.27 13.42 -6.06
C HIS A 37 -11.24 13.10 -4.95
N ARG A 38 -11.74 12.56 -3.83
CA ARG A 38 -10.88 12.03 -2.74
C ARG A 38 -10.13 10.77 -3.17
N LEU A 39 -10.81 9.94 -3.96
CA LEU A 39 -10.25 8.70 -4.51
C LEU A 39 -9.50 9.01 -5.80
N ASN A 40 -8.42 8.24 -6.03
CA ASN A 40 -7.59 8.37 -7.22
C ASN A 40 -7.07 6.99 -7.65
N PHE A 41 -7.00 6.74 -8.95
CA PHE A 41 -6.38 5.54 -9.54
C PHE A 41 -4.86 5.65 -9.65
N TYR A 42 -4.30 6.84 -9.43
CA TYR A 42 -2.86 7.11 -9.51
C TYR A 42 -2.27 6.69 -10.86
N ASN A 43 -2.99 7.01 -11.94
CA ASN A 43 -2.60 6.66 -13.32
C ASN A 43 -1.49 7.57 -13.86
N VAL A 44 -1.52 8.85 -13.50
CA VAL A 44 -0.60 9.86 -14.02
C VAL A 44 0.38 10.27 -12.93
N PRO A 45 1.70 10.21 -13.15
CA PRO A 45 2.69 10.56 -12.14
C PRO A 45 2.60 12.05 -11.74
N PRO A 46 2.88 12.40 -10.48
CA PRO A 46 2.95 13.78 -10.05
C PRO A 46 4.11 14.49 -10.74
N THR A 47 3.90 15.74 -11.13
CA THR A 47 4.86 16.54 -11.89
C THR A 47 5.30 17.82 -11.18
N GLY A 48 4.75 18.09 -10.00
CA GLY A 48 5.16 19.23 -9.20
C GLY A 48 6.39 18.89 -8.37
N ASP A 49 7.16 19.93 -8.05
CA ASP A 49 8.33 19.80 -7.20
C ASP A 49 7.91 19.75 -5.72
N ILE A 50 8.61 18.93 -4.95
CA ILE A 50 8.49 18.83 -3.49
C ILE A 50 9.87 18.75 -2.87
N SER A 51 9.98 19.16 -1.60
CA SER A 51 11.23 19.00 -0.86
C SER A 51 11.51 17.53 -0.55
N LEU A 52 12.78 17.22 -0.25
CA LEU A 52 13.20 15.87 0.12
C LEU A 52 12.59 15.43 1.46
N GLU A 53 12.44 16.39 2.39
CA GLU A 53 11.82 16.17 3.70
C GLU A 53 10.34 15.83 3.56
N GLU A 54 9.59 16.58 2.74
CA GLU A 54 8.19 16.25 2.42
C GLU A 54 8.07 14.90 1.72
N PHE A 55 8.99 14.57 0.81
CA PHE A 55 9.02 13.28 0.12
C PHE A 55 9.15 12.12 1.11
N GLU A 56 10.06 12.21 2.07
CA GLU A 56 10.25 11.19 3.11
C GLU A 56 9.07 11.17 4.09
N GLU A 57 8.65 12.31 4.61
CA GLU A 57 7.56 12.41 5.60
C GLU A 57 6.25 11.83 5.05
N TRP A 58 5.89 12.16 3.81
CA TRP A 58 4.68 11.67 3.18
C TRP A 58 4.75 10.17 2.88
N GLY A 59 5.93 9.68 2.47
CA GLY A 59 6.20 8.26 2.31
C GLY A 59 6.03 7.49 3.62
N ILE A 60 6.65 7.97 4.72
CA ILE A 60 6.55 7.37 6.05
C ILE A 60 5.11 7.39 6.57
N ALA A 61 4.38 8.49 6.36
CA ALA A 61 2.98 8.59 6.78
C ALA A 61 2.10 7.52 6.12
N ARG A 62 2.24 7.30 4.80
CA ARG A 62 1.53 6.22 4.10
C ARG A 62 2.01 4.84 4.53
N LEU A 63 3.31 4.68 4.75
CA LEU A 63 3.90 3.43 5.18
C LEU A 63 3.35 2.97 6.54
N LYS A 64 3.16 3.90 7.49
CA LYS A 64 2.53 3.62 8.79
C LYS A 64 1.11 3.10 8.64
N VAL A 65 0.31 3.70 7.75
CA VAL A 65 -1.06 3.23 7.47
C VAL A 65 -1.04 1.82 6.89
N LEU A 66 -0.18 1.54 5.90
CA LEU A 66 -0.07 0.21 5.30
C LEU A 66 0.44 -0.84 6.29
N GLY A 67 1.41 -0.49 7.14
CA GLY A 67 1.93 -1.37 8.19
C GLY A 67 0.87 -1.76 9.22
N GLU A 68 0.05 -0.81 9.67
CA GLU A 68 -1.06 -1.10 10.59
C GLU A 68 -2.17 -1.93 9.92
N LEU A 69 -2.44 -1.70 8.64
CA LEU A 69 -3.39 -2.50 7.87
C LEU A 69 -2.91 -3.95 7.77
N GLU A 70 -1.62 -4.16 7.55
CA GLU A 70 -1.03 -5.50 7.56
C GLU A 70 -1.04 -6.14 8.95
N ALA A 71 -0.80 -5.37 10.01
CA ALA A 71 -0.92 -5.87 11.38
C ALA A 71 -2.36 -6.33 11.70
N CYS A 72 -3.38 -5.67 11.15
CA CYS A 72 -4.77 -6.12 11.24
C CYS A 72 -4.98 -7.46 10.53
N HIS A 73 -4.38 -7.61 9.35
CA HIS A 73 -4.42 -8.86 8.59
C HIS A 73 -3.76 -10.01 9.37
N PHE A 74 -2.56 -9.80 9.93
CA PHE A 74 -1.87 -10.81 10.75
C PHE A 74 -2.63 -11.20 12.01
N ARG A 75 -3.40 -10.26 12.59
CA ARG A 75 -4.24 -10.50 13.77
C ARG A 75 -5.60 -11.13 13.42
N ASN A 76 -5.87 -11.44 12.15
CA ASN A 76 -7.14 -11.99 11.65
C ASN A 76 -8.37 -11.19 12.10
N ARG A 77 -8.27 -9.86 12.15
CA ARG A 77 -9.40 -9.00 12.50
C ARG A 77 -10.50 -9.10 11.46
N SER A 78 -11.75 -8.97 11.91
CA SER A 78 -12.87 -8.90 10.98
C SER A 78 -12.82 -7.61 10.13
N PRO A 79 -13.51 -7.56 8.98
CA PRO A 79 -13.56 -6.35 8.16
C PRO A 79 -14.07 -5.12 8.92
N ALA A 80 -15.07 -5.30 9.79
CA ALA A 80 -15.64 -4.21 10.60
C ALA A 80 -14.68 -3.70 11.67
N GLU A 81 -14.00 -4.60 12.39
CA GLU A 81 -12.98 -4.25 13.37
C GLU A 81 -11.78 -3.55 12.73
N THR A 82 -11.42 -3.98 11.52
CA THR A 82 -10.35 -3.35 10.74
C THR A 82 -10.75 -1.92 10.37
N GLU A 83 -11.98 -1.70 9.96
CA GLU A 83 -12.49 -0.36 9.64
C GLU A 83 -12.46 0.58 10.86
N GLU A 84 -12.96 0.12 12.00
CA GLU A 84 -12.99 0.91 13.23
C GLU A 84 -11.59 1.26 13.75
N TYR A 85 -10.67 0.30 13.70
CA TYR A 85 -9.28 0.52 14.11
C TYR A 85 -8.51 1.43 13.14
N MET A 86 -8.80 1.36 11.84
CA MET A 86 -8.12 2.14 10.82
C MET A 86 -8.59 3.60 10.73
N LYS A 87 -9.83 3.91 11.12
CA LYS A 87 -10.34 5.29 11.14
C LYS A 87 -9.39 6.30 11.82
N PRO A 88 -8.98 6.12 13.10
CA PRO A 88 -8.09 7.07 13.76
C PRO A 88 -6.68 7.12 13.15
N VAL A 89 -6.19 6.00 12.59
CA VAL A 89 -4.86 5.93 11.98
C VAL A 89 -4.84 6.69 10.64
N ILE A 90 -5.89 6.51 9.83
CA ILE A 90 -6.07 7.21 8.55
C ILE A 90 -6.28 8.70 8.80
N ASP A 91 -7.14 9.09 9.76
CA ASP A 91 -7.37 10.50 10.08
C ASP A 91 -6.11 11.20 10.58
N LYS A 92 -5.20 10.48 11.24
CA LYS A 92 -3.92 11.04 11.70
C LYS A 92 -2.89 11.18 10.57
N HIS A 93 -2.78 10.19 9.69
CA HIS A 93 -1.64 10.09 8.75
C HIS A 93 -1.99 10.41 7.29
N LEU A 94 -3.22 10.14 6.86
CA LEU A 94 -3.70 10.30 5.48
C LEU A 94 -5.15 10.79 5.46
N ARG A 95 -5.42 11.87 6.19
CA ARG A 95 -6.74 12.51 6.18
C ARG A 95 -7.08 12.99 4.77
N LEU A 96 -8.28 12.67 4.33
CA LEU A 96 -8.86 13.14 3.08
C LEU A 96 -10.26 13.64 3.40
N SER A 97 -10.50 14.95 3.33
CA SER A 97 -11.81 15.52 3.62
C SER A 97 -12.74 15.48 2.40
N SER A 98 -14.05 15.40 2.65
CA SER A 98 -15.10 15.40 1.62
C SER A 98 -15.09 16.69 0.81
N ASN A 99 -15.53 16.64 -0.47
CA ASN A 99 -15.76 17.83 -1.28
C ASN A 99 -16.78 18.80 -0.65
N MET A 100 -17.62 18.32 0.26
CA MET A 100 -18.57 19.16 1.02
C MET A 100 -17.90 19.94 2.16
N SER A 101 -16.70 19.55 2.57
CA SER A 101 -15.92 20.29 3.56
C SER A 101 -15.32 21.52 2.89
N ARG A 102 -15.57 22.72 3.44
CA ARG A 102 -15.04 23.99 2.90
C ARG A 102 -13.61 24.25 3.39
N SER A 103 -12.80 23.21 3.60
CA SER A 103 -11.41 23.39 4.05
C SER A 103 -10.53 23.83 2.88
N SER A 104 -9.64 24.79 3.14
CA SER A 104 -8.57 25.19 2.22
C SER A 104 -7.57 24.06 1.93
N ASP A 105 -7.53 23.06 2.81
CA ASP A 105 -6.46 22.07 2.85
C ASP A 105 -6.74 20.84 1.96
N MET A 106 -7.91 20.77 1.33
CA MET A 106 -8.32 19.63 0.50
C MET A 106 -7.32 19.29 -0.61
N GLU A 107 -6.82 20.32 -1.30
CA GLU A 107 -5.88 20.13 -2.40
C GLU A 107 -4.54 19.61 -1.88
N MET A 108 -4.10 20.07 -0.70
CA MET A 108 -2.87 19.62 -0.07
C MET A 108 -3.02 18.18 0.46
N GLU A 109 -4.15 17.83 1.07
CA GLU A 109 -4.47 16.46 1.51
C GLU A 109 -4.42 15.49 0.31
N ARG A 110 -5.03 15.85 -0.82
CA ARG A 110 -5.02 15.04 -2.05
C ARG A 110 -3.65 14.98 -2.70
N LYS A 111 -2.90 16.08 -2.70
CA LYS A 111 -1.51 16.13 -3.16
C LYS A 111 -0.64 15.18 -2.32
N ARG A 112 -0.73 15.25 -0.99
CA ARG A 112 0.00 14.36 -0.08
C ARG A 112 -0.30 12.89 -0.34
N ASP A 113 -1.57 12.54 -0.51
CA ASP A 113 -1.98 11.17 -0.83
C ASP A 113 -1.42 10.71 -2.18
N HIS A 114 -1.51 11.55 -3.22
CA HIS A 114 -0.99 11.21 -4.54
C HIS A 114 0.54 11.01 -4.53
N TYR A 115 1.29 11.95 -3.94
CA TYR A 115 2.75 11.88 -3.92
C TYR A 115 3.24 10.72 -3.06
N SER A 116 2.66 10.50 -1.87
CA SER A 116 3.04 9.38 -1.01
C SER A 116 2.86 8.03 -1.70
N HIS A 117 1.80 7.85 -2.50
CA HIS A 117 1.60 6.63 -3.28
C HIS A 117 2.74 6.40 -4.28
N TRP A 118 3.12 7.43 -5.04
CA TRP A 118 4.21 7.32 -6.02
C TRP A 118 5.59 7.18 -5.37
N THR A 119 5.84 7.83 -4.23
CA THR A 119 7.05 7.61 -3.43
C THR A 119 7.20 6.14 -3.04
N LEU A 120 6.13 5.52 -2.55
CA LEU A 120 6.15 4.10 -2.17
C LEU A 120 6.24 3.17 -3.39
N ARG A 121 5.67 3.53 -4.56
CA ARG A 121 5.89 2.78 -5.81
C ARG A 121 7.37 2.70 -6.17
N LEU A 122 8.12 3.79 -6.00
CA LEU A 122 9.56 3.79 -6.24
C LEU A 122 10.29 2.87 -5.24
N ALA A 123 9.96 2.98 -3.94
CA ALA A 123 10.61 2.19 -2.89
C ALA A 123 10.34 0.69 -3.01
N PHE A 124 9.12 0.28 -3.35
CA PHE A 124 8.70 -1.13 -3.37
C PHE A 124 8.76 -1.80 -4.73
N SER A 125 9.15 -1.10 -5.80
CA SER A 125 9.30 -1.69 -7.13
C SER A 125 10.51 -2.62 -7.30
N GLY A 126 11.46 -2.62 -6.35
CA GLY A 126 12.74 -3.32 -6.48
C GLY A 126 12.65 -4.85 -6.58
N THR A 127 11.89 -5.51 -5.69
CA THR A 127 11.75 -6.98 -5.67
C THR A 127 10.31 -7.40 -5.95
N LYS A 128 10.12 -8.63 -6.42
CA LYS A 128 8.78 -9.17 -6.69
C LYS A 128 7.92 -9.24 -5.41
N ASP A 129 8.49 -9.72 -4.32
CA ASP A 129 7.79 -9.88 -3.04
C ASP A 129 7.31 -8.53 -2.47
N LEU A 130 8.13 -7.47 -2.58
CA LEU A 130 7.74 -6.13 -2.16
C LEU A 130 6.63 -5.56 -3.03
N ARG A 131 6.67 -5.81 -4.35
CA ARG A 131 5.61 -5.37 -5.28
C ARG A 131 4.27 -6.03 -4.97
N GLU A 132 4.25 -7.36 -4.81
CA GLU A 132 3.02 -8.10 -4.50
C GLU A 132 2.46 -7.67 -3.13
N ARG A 133 3.32 -7.53 -2.12
CA ARG A 133 2.92 -7.09 -0.78
C ARG A 133 2.36 -5.67 -0.78
N PHE A 134 3.02 -4.73 -1.45
CA PHE A 134 2.56 -3.35 -1.59
C PHE A 134 1.24 -3.29 -2.36
N ALA A 135 1.14 -3.95 -3.52
CA ALA A 135 -0.08 -3.99 -4.32
C ALA A 135 -1.28 -4.52 -3.53
N ARG A 136 -1.08 -5.57 -2.74
CA ARG A 136 -2.11 -6.14 -1.86
C ARG A 136 -2.59 -5.14 -0.80
N LEU A 137 -1.69 -4.54 -0.03
CA LEU A 137 -2.08 -3.61 1.05
C LEU A 137 -2.70 -2.33 0.51
N GLU A 138 -2.16 -1.81 -0.58
CA GLU A 138 -2.64 -0.61 -1.23
C GLU A 138 -4.04 -0.82 -1.83
N THR A 139 -4.30 -2.01 -2.40
CA THR A 139 -5.65 -2.43 -2.84
C THR A 139 -6.62 -2.53 -1.67
N GLN A 140 -6.17 -3.04 -0.51
CA GLN A 140 -7.00 -3.09 0.69
C GLN A 140 -7.31 -1.69 1.25
N LEU A 141 -6.33 -0.78 1.25
CA LEU A 141 -6.52 0.62 1.63
C LEU A 141 -7.52 1.31 0.70
N PHE A 142 -7.38 1.10 -0.62
CA PHE A 142 -8.32 1.63 -1.61
C PHE A 142 -9.73 1.10 -1.39
N LYS A 143 -9.89 -0.21 -1.14
CA LYS A 143 -11.19 -0.83 -0.84
C LYS A 143 -11.84 -0.22 0.39
N LEU A 144 -11.08 -0.02 1.47
CA LEU A 144 -11.56 0.57 2.71
C LEU A 144 -12.02 2.03 2.50
N ARG A 145 -11.26 2.82 1.73
CA ARG A 145 -11.65 4.19 1.37
C ARG A 145 -12.92 4.22 0.50
N LEU A 146 -13.03 3.33 -0.48
CA LEU A 146 -14.20 3.22 -1.36
C LEU A 146 -15.48 2.81 -0.60
N GLN A 147 -15.34 2.05 0.49
CA GLN A 147 -16.44 1.68 1.38
C GLN A 147 -16.90 2.84 2.27
N GLN A 148 -15.97 3.68 2.72
CA GLN A 148 -16.25 4.83 3.58
C GLN A 148 -16.72 6.07 2.82
N ASP A 149 -16.57 6.09 1.50
CA ASP A 149 -16.88 7.26 0.68
C ASP A 149 -18.40 7.48 0.51
N ASP A 150 -18.77 8.74 0.28
CA ASP A 150 -20.17 9.13 0.12
C ASP A 150 -20.76 8.53 -1.16
N THR A 151 -22.01 8.09 -1.11
CA THR A 151 -22.68 7.46 -2.26
C THR A 151 -22.70 8.33 -3.52
N ARG A 152 -22.75 9.66 -3.38
CA ARG A 152 -22.70 10.61 -4.50
C ARG A 152 -21.29 10.77 -5.04
N GLU A 153 -20.31 11.07 -4.19
CA GLU A 153 -18.90 11.23 -4.62
C GLU A 153 -18.36 9.94 -5.25
N ARG A 154 -18.75 8.79 -4.71
CA ARG A 154 -18.41 7.48 -5.26
C ARG A 154 -18.98 7.28 -6.67
N LYS A 155 -20.23 7.65 -6.91
CA LYS A 155 -20.85 7.54 -8.25
C LYS A 155 -20.14 8.44 -9.25
N GLU A 156 -19.92 9.70 -8.90
CA GLU A 156 -19.19 10.67 -9.74
C GLU A 156 -17.77 10.18 -10.06
N PHE A 157 -17.06 9.65 -9.06
CA PHE A 157 -15.74 9.08 -9.25
C PHE A 157 -15.77 7.89 -10.22
N ILE A 158 -16.68 6.95 -10.00
CA ILE A 158 -16.87 5.76 -10.84
C ILE A 158 -17.20 6.13 -12.29
N GLU A 159 -18.04 7.15 -12.51
CA GLU A 159 -18.38 7.66 -13.84
C GLU A 159 -17.21 8.39 -14.52
N SER A 160 -16.32 9.01 -13.74
CA SER A 160 -15.12 9.67 -14.26
C SER A 160 -14.04 8.70 -14.77
N LEU A 161 -14.10 7.43 -14.36
CA LEU A 161 -13.10 6.45 -14.74
C LEU A 161 -13.31 6.01 -16.20
N PRO A 162 -12.23 5.83 -16.98
CA PRO A 162 -12.30 5.30 -18.34
C PRO A 162 -12.56 3.79 -18.33
N MET A 163 -13.64 3.35 -17.68
CA MET A 163 -14.03 1.96 -17.59
C MET A 163 -14.98 1.64 -18.74
N ALA A 164 -14.62 0.63 -19.53
CA ALA A 164 -15.51 0.07 -20.54
C ALA A 164 -16.55 -0.84 -19.87
N TRP A 165 -17.46 -0.24 -19.11
CA TRP A 165 -18.70 -0.89 -18.70
C TRP A 165 -19.89 -0.17 -19.32
N GLU A 166 -20.92 -0.91 -19.66
CA GLU A 166 -22.17 -0.38 -20.20
C GLU A 166 -23.28 -0.66 -19.20
N VAL A 167 -24.11 0.34 -18.90
CA VAL A 167 -25.32 0.09 -18.12
C VAL A 167 -26.28 -0.71 -18.99
N VAL A 168 -26.75 -1.85 -18.48
CA VAL A 168 -27.65 -2.74 -19.22
C VAL A 168 -28.99 -2.04 -19.41
N GLY A 169 -29.43 -1.91 -20.67
CA GLY A 169 -30.72 -1.31 -21.00
C GLY A 169 -31.89 -2.13 -20.44
N GLU A 170 -33.05 -1.50 -20.25
CA GLU A 170 -34.24 -2.17 -19.70
C GLU A 170 -34.70 -3.36 -20.57
N ASP A 171 -34.51 -3.28 -21.89
CA ASP A 171 -34.85 -4.37 -22.83
C ASP A 171 -34.00 -5.63 -22.59
N GLU A 172 -32.68 -5.46 -22.47
CA GLU A 172 -31.77 -6.56 -22.17
C GLU A 172 -31.98 -7.09 -20.74
N LYS A 173 -32.25 -6.20 -19.78
CA LYS A 173 -32.59 -6.56 -18.40
C LYS A 173 -33.84 -7.43 -18.36
N ARG A 174 -34.90 -7.09 -19.10
CA ARG A 174 -36.12 -7.91 -19.19
C ARG A 174 -35.87 -9.26 -19.86
N MET A 175 -35.09 -9.27 -20.94
CA MET A 175 -34.79 -10.50 -21.69
C MET A 175 -34.01 -11.53 -20.86
N TYR A 176 -33.03 -11.07 -20.08
CA TYR A 176 -32.14 -11.94 -19.30
C TYR A 176 -32.49 -12.02 -17.81
N MET A 177 -33.59 -11.42 -17.37
CA MET A 177 -33.94 -11.29 -15.95
C MET A 177 -33.92 -12.64 -15.20
N ASP A 178 -34.50 -13.69 -15.77
CA ASP A 178 -34.59 -14.99 -15.11
C ASP A 178 -33.21 -15.66 -14.99
N GLU A 179 -32.35 -15.51 -16.01
CA GLU A 179 -30.98 -16.00 -15.99
C GLU A 179 -30.09 -15.19 -15.04
N LEU A 180 -30.27 -13.87 -14.97
CA LEU A 180 -29.57 -12.97 -14.06
C LEU A 180 -29.91 -13.31 -12.59
N LYS A 181 -31.19 -13.57 -12.29
CA LYS A 181 -31.64 -14.02 -10.97
C LYS A 181 -31.05 -15.38 -10.61
N ALA A 182 -31.01 -16.32 -11.56
CA ALA A 182 -30.42 -17.64 -11.36
C ALA A 182 -28.91 -17.57 -11.06
N ALA A 183 -28.17 -16.71 -11.77
CA ALA A 183 -26.72 -16.56 -11.61
C ALA A 183 -26.32 -15.87 -10.29
N THR A 184 -27.07 -14.85 -9.88
CA THR A 184 -26.63 -13.94 -8.81
C THR A 184 -27.19 -14.35 -7.44
N ARG A 185 -28.11 -15.32 -7.39
CA ARG A 185 -28.83 -15.76 -6.18
C ARG A 185 -29.52 -14.61 -5.44
N CYS A 186 -29.83 -13.52 -6.14
CA CYS A 186 -30.52 -12.35 -5.58
C CYS A 186 -32.02 -12.65 -5.40
N GLY A 187 -32.56 -12.20 -4.27
CA GLY A 187 -33.99 -12.30 -3.95
C GLY A 187 -34.85 -11.41 -4.85
N ARG A 188 -36.18 -11.59 -4.76
CA ARG A 188 -37.19 -10.93 -5.62
C ARG A 188 -37.20 -9.40 -5.60
N ASP A 189 -36.48 -8.75 -4.68
CA ASP A 189 -36.61 -7.32 -4.36
C ASP A 189 -35.45 -6.45 -4.89
N ASP A 190 -34.47 -7.06 -5.59
CA ASP A 190 -33.31 -6.33 -6.11
C ASP A 190 -33.59 -5.82 -7.55
N GLU A 191 -34.43 -4.80 -7.69
CA GLU A 191 -34.58 -4.04 -8.94
C GLU A 191 -33.38 -3.12 -9.22
N GLU A 192 -32.20 -3.47 -8.77
CA GLU A 192 -31.02 -2.62 -8.92
C GLU A 192 -30.44 -2.65 -10.35
N ALA A 193 -29.50 -1.76 -10.62
CA ALA A 193 -28.84 -1.61 -11.91
C ALA A 193 -27.89 -2.79 -12.19
N TRP A 194 -27.80 -3.17 -13.46
CA TRP A 194 -26.86 -4.19 -13.95
C TRP A 194 -25.85 -3.53 -14.89
N PHE A 195 -24.61 -3.97 -14.79
CA PHE A 195 -23.50 -3.52 -15.62
C PHE A 195 -23.04 -4.66 -16.52
N LYS A 196 -22.75 -4.33 -17.77
CA LYS A 196 -22.17 -5.22 -18.76
C LYS A 196 -20.69 -4.89 -18.89
N VAL A 197 -19.83 -5.88 -18.68
CA VAL A 197 -18.38 -5.75 -18.72
C VAL A 197 -17.79 -6.92 -19.47
N ASP A 198 -16.62 -6.76 -20.10
CA ASP A 198 -15.88 -7.89 -20.65
C ASP A 198 -15.49 -8.87 -19.54
N TRP A 199 -15.72 -10.17 -19.78
CA TRP A 199 -15.51 -11.21 -18.77
C TRP A 199 -14.05 -11.29 -18.27
N GLU A 200 -13.08 -10.90 -19.10
CA GLU A 200 -11.65 -10.87 -18.77
C GLU A 200 -11.32 -9.92 -17.62
N LYS A 201 -12.14 -8.89 -17.41
CA LYS A 201 -11.95 -7.93 -16.30
C LYS A 201 -12.47 -8.44 -14.97
N VAL A 202 -13.30 -9.49 -14.98
CA VAL A 202 -14.00 -9.97 -13.79
C VAL A 202 -13.87 -11.49 -13.59
N PRO A 203 -12.64 -12.05 -13.60
CA PRO A 203 -12.43 -13.49 -13.52
C PRO A 203 -12.91 -14.08 -12.17
N GLU A 204 -12.78 -13.34 -11.07
CA GLU A 204 -13.15 -13.80 -9.72
C GLU A 204 -14.66 -14.08 -9.60
N LEU A 205 -15.51 -13.21 -10.17
CA LEU A 205 -16.96 -13.42 -10.13
C LEU A 205 -17.39 -14.56 -11.07
N VAL A 206 -16.67 -14.75 -12.16
CA VAL A 206 -16.88 -15.86 -13.10
C VAL A 206 -16.54 -17.20 -12.43
N GLU A 207 -15.41 -17.27 -11.72
CA GLU A 207 -15.01 -18.46 -10.96
C GLU A 207 -16.07 -18.89 -9.94
N ARG A 208 -16.64 -17.92 -9.22
CA ARG A 208 -17.70 -18.14 -8.23
C ARG A 208 -19.08 -18.37 -8.84
N ARG A 209 -19.21 -18.28 -10.18
CA ARG A 209 -20.47 -18.37 -10.93
C ARG A 209 -21.53 -17.37 -10.43
N GLN A 210 -21.09 -16.17 -10.05
CA GLN A 210 -21.95 -15.10 -9.53
C GLN A 210 -22.39 -14.10 -10.61
N VAL A 211 -22.02 -14.34 -11.87
CA VAL A 211 -22.31 -13.47 -13.02
C VAL A 211 -22.88 -14.28 -14.17
N LEU A 212 -23.74 -13.64 -14.96
CA LEU A 212 -24.23 -14.23 -16.21
C LEU A 212 -23.24 -13.92 -17.33
N LEU A 213 -22.82 -14.94 -18.07
CA LEU A 213 -21.96 -14.80 -19.24
C LEU A 213 -22.76 -15.02 -20.53
N LYS A 214 -22.79 -14.02 -21.41
CA LYS A 214 -23.38 -14.14 -22.76
C LYS A 214 -22.52 -13.41 -23.78
N ARG A 215 -22.23 -14.09 -24.89
CA ARG A 215 -21.51 -13.53 -26.06
C ARG A 215 -20.18 -12.83 -25.70
N GLY A 216 -19.47 -13.32 -24.67
CA GLY A 216 -18.21 -12.73 -24.21
C GLY A 216 -18.38 -11.55 -23.25
N SER A 217 -19.60 -11.17 -22.87
CA SER A 217 -19.85 -10.16 -21.84
C SER A 217 -20.35 -10.81 -20.55
N ALA A 218 -19.87 -10.30 -19.42
CA ALA A 218 -20.33 -10.60 -18.08
C ALA A 218 -21.33 -9.53 -17.62
N PHE A 219 -22.49 -9.98 -17.16
CA PHE A 219 -23.51 -9.14 -16.54
C PHE A 219 -23.35 -9.21 -15.03
N VAL A 220 -23.06 -8.06 -14.44
CA VAL A 220 -22.66 -7.92 -13.04
C VAL A 220 -23.66 -7.01 -12.32
N HIS A 221 -24.07 -7.44 -11.13
CA HIS A 221 -24.98 -6.66 -10.28
C HIS A 221 -24.26 -5.49 -9.63
N VAL A 222 -24.97 -4.38 -9.33
CA VAL A 222 -24.38 -3.19 -8.68
C VAL A 222 -23.67 -3.49 -7.36
N ARG A 223 -24.11 -4.50 -6.62
CA ARG A 223 -23.45 -4.96 -5.38
C ARG A 223 -21.98 -5.32 -5.59
N GLU A 224 -21.63 -5.86 -6.75
CA GLU A 224 -20.28 -6.28 -7.09
C GLU A 224 -19.49 -5.20 -7.83
N GLN A 225 -20.07 -4.03 -8.07
CA GLN A 225 -19.40 -2.90 -8.72
C GLN A 225 -18.10 -2.51 -7.99
N MET A 226 -18.13 -2.52 -6.66
CA MET A 226 -16.95 -2.22 -5.84
C MET A 226 -15.81 -3.22 -6.05
N SER A 227 -16.16 -4.50 -6.24
CA SER A 227 -15.19 -5.57 -6.50
C SER A 227 -14.49 -5.34 -7.84
N ILE A 228 -15.24 -4.99 -8.88
CA ILE A 228 -14.70 -4.68 -10.21
C ILE A 228 -13.72 -3.51 -10.15
N VAL A 229 -14.10 -2.40 -9.49
CA VAL A 229 -13.24 -1.21 -9.37
C VAL A 229 -11.95 -1.53 -8.61
N THR A 230 -12.07 -2.28 -7.52
CA THR A 230 -10.91 -2.69 -6.70
C THR A 230 -9.96 -3.60 -7.49
N ASN A 231 -10.50 -4.52 -8.29
CA ASN A 231 -9.71 -5.44 -9.11
C ASN A 231 -9.01 -4.71 -10.26
N GLU A 232 -9.68 -3.77 -10.93
CA GLU A 232 -9.04 -2.97 -11.98
C GLU A 232 -7.92 -2.07 -11.41
N PHE A 233 -8.14 -1.50 -10.22
CA PHE A 233 -7.10 -0.76 -9.49
C PHE A 233 -5.87 -1.65 -9.21
N ALA A 234 -6.10 -2.86 -8.69
CA ALA A 234 -5.01 -3.80 -8.39
C ALA A 234 -4.20 -4.16 -9.65
N ARG A 235 -4.88 -4.45 -10.76
CA ARG A 235 -4.23 -4.77 -12.05
C ARG A 235 -3.40 -3.61 -12.60
N ASN A 236 -3.95 -2.39 -12.56
CA ASN A 236 -3.24 -1.20 -12.99
C ASN A 236 -2.02 -0.91 -12.12
N LEU A 237 -2.16 -1.09 -10.80
CA LEU A 237 -1.06 -0.90 -9.85
C LEU A 237 0.07 -1.92 -10.07
N GLU A 238 -0.26 -3.20 -10.25
CA GLU A 238 0.72 -4.26 -10.52
C GLU A 238 1.49 -4.00 -11.82
N THR A 239 0.77 -3.65 -12.90
CA THR A 239 1.36 -3.27 -14.19
C THR A 239 2.26 -2.04 -14.04
N GLY A 240 1.82 -1.04 -13.26
CA GLY A 240 2.60 0.16 -12.98
C GLY A 240 3.89 -0.12 -12.20
N LEU A 241 3.84 -1.01 -11.21
CA LEU A 241 5.00 -1.43 -10.42
C LEU A 241 6.00 -2.24 -11.26
N GLU A 242 5.51 -3.09 -12.17
CA GLU A 242 6.36 -3.79 -13.14
C GLU A 242 7.09 -2.84 -14.08
N LEU A 243 6.41 -1.83 -14.58
CA LEU A 243 7.04 -0.79 -15.41
C LEU A 243 8.06 -0.01 -14.61
N ALA A 244 7.72 0.43 -13.39
CA ALA A 244 8.64 1.14 -12.49
C ALA A 244 9.91 0.33 -12.22
N ALA A 245 9.79 -0.97 -11.95
CA ALA A 245 10.93 -1.86 -11.72
C ALA A 245 11.92 -1.92 -12.89
N ARG A 246 11.43 -1.83 -14.13
CA ARG A 246 12.27 -1.81 -15.34
C ARG A 246 13.08 -0.52 -15.50
N PHE A 247 12.54 0.60 -15.00
CA PHE A 247 13.18 1.91 -15.10
C PHE A 247 13.99 2.30 -13.85
N LEU A 248 13.79 1.60 -12.73
CA LEU A 248 14.48 1.86 -11.45
C LEU A 248 16.01 1.92 -11.56
N PRO A 249 16.71 1.02 -12.30
CA PRO A 249 18.18 1.06 -12.38
C PRO A 249 18.75 2.34 -13.01
N ARG A 250 17.96 3.06 -13.81
CA ARG A 250 18.38 4.35 -14.40
C ARG A 250 18.26 5.51 -13.43
N MET A 251 17.47 5.34 -12.37
CA MET A 251 17.22 6.35 -11.35
C MET A 251 18.18 6.22 -10.17
N ASP A 252 18.78 5.03 -9.99
CA ASP A 252 19.79 4.74 -8.95
C ASP A 252 21.10 5.55 -9.12
N GLU A 253 21.23 6.29 -10.22
CA GLU A 253 22.31 7.29 -10.41
C GLU A 253 22.13 8.52 -9.48
N ASP A 254 20.93 8.78 -8.95
CA ASP A 254 20.67 9.88 -8.03
C ASP A 254 20.89 9.46 -6.57
N ASN A 255 22.09 9.73 -6.07
CA ASN A 255 22.53 9.44 -4.69
C ASN A 255 21.63 10.03 -3.58
N ARG A 256 20.72 10.97 -3.90
CA ARG A 256 19.83 11.60 -2.91
C ARG A 256 18.64 10.71 -2.54
N LEU A 257 18.15 9.90 -3.48
CA LEU A 257 16.93 9.10 -3.31
C LEU A 257 17.22 7.69 -2.81
N ALA A 258 18.35 7.11 -3.21
CA ALA A 258 18.76 5.77 -2.81
C ALA A 258 18.67 5.49 -1.30
N PRO A 259 19.21 6.34 -0.39
CA PRO A 259 19.15 6.07 1.05
C PRO A 259 17.71 6.10 1.59
N ILE A 260 16.86 7.01 1.10
CA ILE A 260 15.47 7.15 1.56
C ILE A 260 14.64 5.95 1.09
N LEU A 261 14.78 5.55 -0.18
CA LEU A 261 14.09 4.37 -0.71
C LEU A 261 14.52 3.10 0.02
N HIS A 262 15.81 2.98 0.34
CA HIS A 262 16.32 1.86 1.12
C HIS A 262 15.73 1.86 2.54
N HIS A 263 15.74 3.00 3.24
CA HIS A 263 15.14 3.15 4.56
C HIS A 263 13.65 2.76 4.57
N LEU A 264 12.86 3.30 3.65
CA LEU A 264 11.44 2.96 3.51
C LEU A 264 11.21 1.46 3.25
N SER A 265 12.05 0.84 2.42
CA SER A 265 11.96 -0.60 2.15
C SER A 265 12.29 -1.46 3.37
N GLN A 266 13.27 -1.06 4.17
CA GLN A 266 13.69 -1.77 5.38
C GLN A 266 12.65 -1.64 6.51
N SER A 267 12.13 -0.44 6.74
CA SER A 267 11.08 -0.19 7.75
C SER A 267 9.79 -0.98 7.47
N PHE A 268 9.56 -1.39 6.23
CA PHE A 268 8.43 -2.22 5.86
C PHE A 268 8.66 -3.71 6.15
N VAL A 269 9.89 -4.22 6.02
CA VAL A 269 10.22 -5.64 6.25
C VAL A 269 10.24 -5.98 7.73
N ALA A 270 10.73 -5.07 8.55
CA ALA A 270 10.62 -5.13 10.00
C ALA A 270 9.78 -3.92 10.43
N PRO A 271 8.45 -4.05 10.60
CA PRO A 271 7.71 -3.03 11.33
C PRO A 271 8.38 -2.98 12.69
N ASP A 272 9.10 -1.89 12.92
CA ASP A 272 9.99 -1.72 14.06
C ASP A 272 9.22 -2.18 15.29
N ALA A 273 9.64 -3.30 15.87
CA ALA A 273 9.00 -3.86 17.06
C ALA A 273 9.26 -2.83 18.13
N GLY A 274 8.30 -1.90 18.30
CA GLY A 274 8.54 -0.53 18.70
C GLY A 274 9.76 -0.37 19.59
N TYR A 275 10.84 0.19 19.05
CA TYR A 275 11.80 0.90 19.87
C TYR A 275 11.12 2.20 20.31
N SER A 276 10.12 2.04 21.16
CA SER A 276 9.54 3.14 21.89
C SER A 276 10.60 3.53 22.92
N GLU A 277 11.47 4.46 22.52
CA GLU A 277 12.35 5.20 23.43
C GLU A 277 11.53 5.82 24.58
N ALA A 278 10.23 6.09 24.35
CA ALA A 278 9.28 6.58 25.34
C ALA A 278 8.75 5.51 26.32
N SER A 279 9.02 4.23 26.07
CA SER A 279 8.89 3.17 27.07
C SER A 279 10.26 2.79 27.62
N SER A 280 11.10 3.79 27.89
CA SER A 280 12.00 3.70 29.03
C SER A 280 11.12 3.42 30.24
N ILE A 281 11.04 2.15 30.61
CA ILE A 281 10.43 1.66 31.83
C ILE A 281 11.22 2.32 32.98
N GLY A 282 10.79 3.52 33.36
CA GLY A 282 11.38 4.29 34.45
C GLY A 282 11.04 3.74 35.82
N ASP A 283 10.36 2.59 35.90
CA ASP A 283 9.72 2.11 37.13
C ASP A 283 9.78 0.58 37.34
N ILE A 284 10.74 -0.11 36.71
CA ILE A 284 11.07 -1.50 37.07
C ILE A 284 12.52 -1.53 37.53
N SER A 285 12.75 -2.18 38.67
CA SER A 285 14.06 -2.45 39.24
C SER A 285 15.08 -2.79 38.15
N THR A 286 16.19 -2.06 38.13
CA THR A 286 17.29 -2.31 37.18
C THR A 286 17.66 -3.79 37.26
N PRO A 287 17.53 -4.57 36.17
CA PRO A 287 17.81 -6.00 36.23
C PRO A 287 19.26 -6.21 36.63
N THR A 288 19.49 -7.16 37.54
CA THR A 288 20.81 -7.57 38.02
C THR A 288 21.20 -8.89 37.34
N ALA A 289 22.48 -9.23 37.25
CA ALA A 289 22.93 -10.49 36.64
C ALA A 289 22.23 -11.75 37.21
N ALA A 290 21.84 -11.72 38.49
CA ALA A 290 21.12 -12.81 39.15
C ALA A 290 19.61 -12.86 38.84
N SER A 291 18.98 -11.74 38.47
CA SER A 291 17.55 -11.71 38.15
C SER A 291 17.24 -12.18 36.73
N ILE A 292 18.26 -12.24 35.85
CA ILE A 292 18.11 -12.64 34.44
C ILE A 292 17.53 -14.06 34.30
N ASP A 293 17.91 -15.00 35.18
CA ASP A 293 17.39 -16.37 35.12
C ASP A 293 15.88 -16.42 35.40
N GLY A 294 15.40 -15.61 36.35
CA GLY A 294 13.96 -15.46 36.63
C GLY A 294 13.23 -14.72 35.52
N LEU A 295 13.84 -13.66 34.98
CA LEU A 295 13.29 -12.88 33.87
C LEU A 295 13.24 -13.66 32.55
N SER A 296 14.02 -14.74 32.44
CA SER A 296 14.07 -15.57 31.24
C SER A 296 12.71 -16.12 30.82
N GLN A 297 11.78 -16.29 31.77
CA GLN A 297 10.41 -16.75 31.51
C GLN A 297 9.61 -15.73 30.67
N HIS A 298 9.94 -14.44 30.77
CA HIS A 298 9.26 -13.35 30.07
C HIS A 298 9.95 -12.97 28.75
N PHE A 299 11.09 -13.59 28.42
CA PHE A 299 11.79 -13.28 27.18
C PHE A 299 11.04 -13.82 25.96
N PRO A 300 11.17 -13.19 24.78
CA PRO A 300 10.68 -13.77 23.53
C PRO A 300 11.43 -15.08 23.22
N LEU A 301 10.80 -15.99 22.48
CA LEU A 301 11.32 -17.35 22.22
C LEU A 301 12.76 -17.37 21.69
N CYS A 302 13.14 -16.41 20.84
CA CYS A 302 14.50 -16.27 20.33
C CYS A 302 15.53 -16.07 21.47
N MET A 303 15.24 -15.18 22.41
CA MET A 303 16.11 -14.89 23.56
C MET A 303 16.02 -15.97 24.63
N GLN A 304 14.87 -16.62 24.82
CA GLN A 304 14.74 -17.80 25.67
C GLN A 304 15.63 -18.94 25.18
N ASN A 305 15.66 -19.19 23.87
CA ASN A 305 16.50 -20.22 23.29
C ASN A 305 18.00 -19.91 23.48
N LEU A 306 18.40 -18.65 23.27
CA LEU A 306 19.77 -18.21 23.53
C LEU A 306 20.14 -18.35 25.02
N HIS A 307 19.23 -17.98 25.93
CA HIS A 307 19.44 -18.12 27.38
C HIS A 307 19.57 -19.60 27.79
N LYS A 308 18.68 -20.47 27.32
CA LYS A 308 18.74 -21.93 27.57
C LYS A 308 20.04 -22.54 27.01
N THR A 309 20.42 -22.16 25.79
CA THR A 309 21.65 -22.65 25.15
C THR A 309 22.90 -22.18 25.90
N LEU A 310 22.91 -20.93 26.38
CA LEU A 310 23.99 -20.40 27.20
C LEU A 310 24.12 -21.16 28.52
N ARG A 311 23.01 -21.42 29.22
CA ARG A 311 23.01 -22.16 30.48
C ARG A 311 23.35 -23.64 30.32
N ALA A 312 22.96 -24.26 29.20
CA ALA A 312 23.27 -25.67 28.93
C ALA A 312 24.74 -25.89 28.52
N ASN A 313 25.28 -25.01 27.67
CA ASN A 313 26.60 -25.21 27.06
C ASN A 313 27.70 -24.31 27.67
N ASN A 314 27.35 -23.42 28.61
CA ASN A 314 28.21 -22.35 29.14
C ASN A 314 28.86 -21.48 28.04
N HIS A 315 28.24 -21.46 26.85
CA HIS A 315 28.82 -20.85 25.66
C HIS A 315 27.75 -20.51 24.62
N LEU A 316 27.88 -19.33 24.02
CA LEU A 316 27.17 -18.92 22.81
C LEU A 316 28.15 -18.58 21.69
N LYS A 317 27.78 -18.85 20.43
CA LYS A 317 28.53 -18.43 19.24
C LYS A 317 28.56 -16.90 19.13
N HIS A 318 29.50 -16.34 18.37
CA HIS A 318 29.73 -14.89 18.24
C HIS A 318 28.44 -14.07 18.03
N PHE A 319 27.65 -14.38 17.00
CA PHE A 319 26.39 -13.66 16.72
C PHE A 319 25.34 -13.86 17.81
N GLY A 320 25.29 -15.03 18.45
CA GLY A 320 24.40 -15.30 19.57
C GLY A 320 24.75 -14.46 20.80
N ARG A 321 26.04 -14.29 21.10
CA ARG A 321 26.51 -13.39 22.16
C ARG A 321 26.14 -11.94 21.87
N LEU A 322 26.41 -11.47 20.65
CA LEU A 322 26.09 -10.10 20.24
C LEU A 322 24.59 -9.81 20.36
N GLN A 323 23.74 -10.65 19.78
CA GLN A 323 22.28 -10.51 19.83
C GLN A 323 21.76 -10.51 21.27
N TYR A 324 22.21 -11.47 22.08
CA TYR A 324 21.77 -11.58 23.46
C TYR A 324 22.24 -10.41 24.33
N THR A 325 23.47 -9.91 24.10
CA THR A 325 24.02 -8.76 24.83
C THR A 325 23.28 -7.46 24.50
N LEU A 326 22.95 -7.24 23.21
CA LEU A 326 22.16 -6.08 22.79
C LEU A 326 20.75 -6.13 23.37
N PHE A 327 20.13 -7.31 23.43
CA PHE A 327 18.85 -7.49 24.09
C PHE A 327 18.91 -7.21 25.59
N LEU A 328 19.92 -7.74 26.29
CA LEU A 328 20.13 -7.47 27.72
C LEU A 328 20.34 -5.98 28.01
N LYS A 329 21.07 -5.28 27.14
CA LYS A 329 21.19 -3.82 27.19
C LYS A 329 19.83 -3.14 26.99
N GLY A 330 19.02 -3.61 26.04
CA GLY A 330 17.69 -3.07 25.72
C GLY A 330 16.70 -3.20 26.87
N ILE A 331 16.76 -4.27 27.67
CA ILE A 331 15.94 -4.44 28.89
C ILE A 331 16.48 -3.68 30.11
N GLY A 332 17.60 -2.94 29.97
CA GLY A 332 18.14 -2.09 31.04
C GLY A 332 19.27 -2.70 31.88
N LEU A 333 19.90 -3.81 31.45
CA LEU A 333 21.06 -4.36 32.17
C LEU A 333 22.27 -3.41 32.05
N SER A 334 22.84 -3.01 33.20
CA SER A 334 24.01 -2.15 33.22
C SER A 334 25.24 -2.87 32.64
N LEU A 335 26.23 -2.10 32.15
CA LEU A 335 27.47 -2.67 31.62
C LEU A 335 28.20 -3.53 32.68
N GLN A 336 28.22 -3.07 33.93
CA GLN A 336 28.88 -3.78 35.04
C GLN A 336 28.20 -5.14 35.30
N GLU A 337 26.86 -5.16 35.35
CA GLU A 337 26.09 -6.38 35.53
C GLU A 337 26.19 -7.31 34.33
N CYS A 338 26.27 -6.77 33.11
CA CYS A 338 26.49 -7.56 31.90
C CYS A 338 27.84 -8.29 31.93
N ILE A 339 28.91 -7.62 32.39
CA ILE A 339 30.22 -8.26 32.56
C ILE A 339 30.15 -9.37 33.63
N ILE A 340 29.47 -9.12 34.75
CA ILE A 340 29.28 -10.13 35.80
C ILE A 340 28.49 -11.34 35.27
N PHE A 341 27.45 -11.10 34.47
CA PHE A 341 26.63 -12.13 33.85
C PHE A 341 27.43 -13.02 32.91
N TRP A 342 28.27 -12.46 32.03
CA TRP A 342 29.09 -13.25 31.10
C TRP A 342 30.31 -13.92 31.74
N ARG A 343 30.73 -13.44 32.92
CA ARG A 343 31.84 -14.02 33.68
C ARG A 343 31.41 -15.26 34.46
N LYS A 344 30.15 -15.31 34.90
CA LYS A 344 29.53 -16.46 35.56
C LYS A 344 29.09 -17.49 34.52
#